data_AF-A0A646HI85-F1
#
_entry.id   AF-A0A646HI85-F1
#
_cell.length_a   1.000
_cell.length_b   1.000
_cell.length_c   1.000
_cell.angle_alpha   90.00
_cell.angle_beta   90.00
_cell.angle_gamma   90.00
#
_symmetry.space_group_name_H-M   'P 1'
#
loop_
_entity.id
_entity.type
_entity.pdbx_description
1 polymer ?
#
loop_
_entity_poly.entity_id
_entity_poly.type
_entity_poly.pdbx_seq_one_letter_code
_entity_poly.pdbx_strand_id
1 'polypeptide(L)'
;MSDVQLQNIVDIIHKCHTWIDVGSSFHWKDTAVSRHGMVQTVCCRCLTLRACHSNNDYVRGQEWHIPLLDIDRSAKILMRKDAGFKKRLASNALTMADVERLFMEVTYGIIELELFEGY
;
A
#
# COMPACT_ATOMS: atom_id res chain seq x y z
N MET A 1 9.19 4.70 -6.45
CA MET A 1 9.57 3.37 -5.94
C MET A 1 9.82 2.49 -7.15
N SER A 2 10.75 1.54 -7.09
CA SER A 2 11.00 0.62 -8.21
C SER A 2 9.96 -0.51 -8.22
N ASP A 3 9.77 -1.18 -9.37
CA ASP A 3 8.88 -2.35 -9.46
C ASP A 3 9.36 -3.49 -8.52
N VAL A 4 10.67 -3.62 -8.27
CA VAL A 4 11.23 -4.60 -7.31
C VAL A 4 10.78 -4.31 -5.88
N GLN A 5 10.80 -3.03 -5.48
CA GLN A 5 10.33 -2.62 -4.15
C GLN A 5 8.82 -2.82 -4.00
N LEU A 6 8.05 -2.55 -5.05
CA LEU A 6 6.62 -2.81 -5.08
C LEU A 6 6.35 -4.32 -4.97
N GLN A 7 7.08 -5.16 -5.70
CA GLN A 7 6.90 -6.61 -5.64
C GLN A 7 7.17 -7.14 -4.23
N ASN A 8 8.18 -6.64 -3.54
CA ASN A 8 8.44 -7.02 -2.14
C ASN A 8 7.27 -6.69 -1.22
N ILE A 9 6.63 -5.54 -1.40
CA ILE A 9 5.41 -5.18 -0.65
C ILE A 9 4.29 -6.20 -0.92
N VAL A 10 4.06 -6.53 -2.19
CA VAL A 10 3.05 -7.51 -2.59
C VAL A 10 3.36 -8.89 -1.98
N ASP A 11 4.61 -9.34 -2.10
CA ASP A 11 5.06 -10.63 -1.57
C ASP A 11 4.87 -10.72 -0.05
N ILE A 12 5.13 -9.64 0.68
CA ILE A 12 4.90 -9.59 2.12
C ILE A 12 3.41 -9.75 2.42
N ILE A 13 2.53 -9.00 1.75
CA ILE A 13 1.08 -9.12 1.96
C ILE A 13 0.60 -10.54 1.66
N HIS A 14 1.03 -11.12 0.54
CA HIS A 14 0.64 -12.49 0.14
C HIS A 14 1.18 -13.59 1.07
N LYS A 15 2.32 -13.37 1.72
CA LYS A 15 2.91 -14.33 2.68
C LYS A 15 2.26 -14.25 4.06
N CYS A 16 1.62 -13.13 4.40
CA CYS A 16 0.99 -12.93 5.69
C CYS A 16 -0.46 -13.41 5.68
N HIS A 17 -0.97 -13.72 6.86
CA HIS A 17 -2.41 -13.80 7.06
C HIS A 17 -2.96 -12.39 7.27
N THR A 18 -4.07 -12.09 6.59
CA THR A 18 -4.76 -10.81 6.58
C THR A 18 -6.14 -10.99 5.93
N TRP A 19 -7.01 -9.99 6.09
CA TRP A 19 -8.28 -9.87 5.37
C TRP A 19 -8.14 -9.23 3.97
N ILE A 20 -6.92 -8.82 3.58
CA ILE A 20 -6.60 -8.17 2.31
C ILE A 20 -5.83 -9.11 1.38
N ASP A 21 -6.23 -9.12 0.11
CA ASP A 21 -5.45 -9.65 -1.01
C ASP A 21 -5.03 -8.51 -1.95
N VAL A 22 -3.98 -8.75 -2.73
CA VAL A 22 -3.45 -7.80 -3.70
C VAL A 22 -3.65 -8.32 -5.11
N GLY A 23 -4.32 -7.53 -5.95
CA GLY A 23 -4.47 -7.85 -7.37
C GLY A 23 -3.12 -7.81 -8.11
N SER A 24 -2.84 -8.86 -8.89
CA SER A 24 -1.54 -9.08 -9.56
C SER A 24 -1.19 -8.08 -10.66
N SER A 25 -2.16 -7.27 -11.13
CA SER A 25 -1.94 -6.29 -12.19
C SER A 25 -2.08 -4.85 -11.68
N PHE A 26 -0.99 -4.09 -11.84
CA PHE A 26 -1.02 -2.63 -11.70
C PHE A 26 -1.83 -2.05 -12.85
N HIS A 27 -3.10 -1.74 -12.61
CA HIS A 27 -3.96 -1.15 -13.62
C HIS A 27 -3.77 0.37 -13.67
N TRP A 28 -3.83 0.93 -14.87
CA TRP A 28 -3.98 2.37 -15.05
C TRP A 28 -5.42 2.76 -14.75
N LYS A 29 -5.61 3.72 -13.83
CA LYS A 29 -6.92 4.27 -13.50
C LYS A 29 -6.84 5.78 -13.39
N ASP A 30 -7.92 6.43 -13.81
CA ASP A 30 -8.16 7.84 -13.53
C ASP A 30 -8.44 7.99 -12.04
N THR A 31 -7.56 8.71 -11.34
CA THR A 31 -7.64 8.90 -9.90
C THR A 31 -7.60 10.37 -9.55
N ALA A 32 -8.49 10.78 -8.64
CA ALA A 32 -8.47 12.12 -8.07
C ALA A 32 -7.31 12.23 -7.08
N VAL A 33 -6.36 13.11 -7.37
CA VAL A 33 -5.21 13.38 -6.50
C VAL A 33 -5.19 14.84 -6.10
N SER A 34 -4.81 15.11 -4.85
CA SER A 34 -4.58 16.49 -4.39
C SER A 34 -3.15 16.93 -4.76
N ARG A 35 -3.06 18.01 -5.55
CA ARG A 35 -1.81 18.63 -5.98
C ARG A 35 -1.93 20.15 -5.90
N HIS A 36 -1.06 20.80 -5.13
CA HIS A 36 -1.05 22.26 -4.93
C HIS A 36 -2.40 22.85 -4.48
N GLY A 37 -3.14 22.14 -3.62
CA GLY A 37 -4.44 22.60 -3.11
C GLY A 37 -5.61 22.44 -4.08
N MET A 38 -5.39 21.85 -5.26
CA MET A 38 -6.45 21.50 -6.21
C MET A 38 -6.57 19.99 -6.34
N VAL A 39 -7.80 19.50 -6.49
CA VAL A 39 -8.06 18.11 -6.86
C VAL A 39 -7.98 18.01 -8.38
N GLN A 40 -7.09 17.17 -8.87
CA GLN A 40 -6.91 16.90 -10.29
C GLN A 40 -7.12 15.41 -10.57
N THR A 41 -7.77 15.09 -11.68
CA THR A 41 -7.83 13.72 -12.17
C THR A 41 -6.56 13.41 -12.93
N VAL A 42 -5.83 12.37 -12.51
CA VAL A 42 -4.64 11.88 -13.19
C VAL A 42 -4.80 10.40 -13.52
N CYS A 43 -4.43 10.02 -14.74
CA CYS A 43 -4.31 8.60 -15.10
C CYS A 43 -2.99 8.08 -14.52
N CYS A 44 -3.05 7.12 -13.60
CA CYS A 44 -1.86 6.56 -12.95
C CYS A 44 -1.99 5.06 -12.68
N ARG A 45 -0.84 4.38 -12.56
CA ARG A 45 -0.78 3.00 -12.08
C ARG A 45 -1.25 2.96 -10.63
N CYS A 46 -2.11 1.99 -10.33
CA CYS A 46 -2.63 1.74 -8.99
C CYS A 46 -2.31 0.31 -8.54
N LEU A 47 -2.02 0.15 -7.26
CA LEU A 47 -2.09 -1.13 -6.58
C LEU A 47 -3.55 -1.38 -6.17
N THR A 48 -4.10 -2.55 -6.46
CA THR A 48 -5.46 -2.88 -6.04
C THR A 48 -5.42 -3.76 -4.81
N LEU A 49 -5.96 -3.26 -3.71
CA LEU A 49 -6.27 -4.04 -2.53
C LEU A 49 -7.69 -4.59 -2.66
N ARG A 50 -7.92 -5.81 -2.21
CA ARG A 50 -9.23 -6.45 -2.23
C ARG A 50 -9.49 -7.14 -0.90
N ALA A 51 -10.67 -6.92 -0.34
CA ALA A 51 -11.13 -7.67 0.82
C ALA A 51 -11.36 -9.14 0.44
N CYS A 52 -10.54 -10.07 0.93
CA CYS A 52 -10.73 -11.51 0.70
C CYS A 52 -11.76 -12.11 1.68
N HIS A 53 -11.91 -11.47 2.85
CA HIS A 53 -12.95 -11.71 3.86
C HIS A 53 -13.59 -10.37 4.27
N SER A 54 -14.81 -10.41 4.83
CA SER A 54 -15.38 -9.20 5.44
C SER A 54 -14.62 -8.89 6.73
N ASN A 55 -14.30 -7.61 6.96
CA ASN A 55 -13.63 -7.15 8.16
C ASN A 55 -14.25 -5.81 8.60
N ASN A 56 -14.83 -5.78 9.81
CA ASN A 56 -15.62 -4.64 10.28
C ASN A 56 -16.70 -4.22 9.26
N ASP A 57 -16.69 -2.95 8.83
CA ASP A 57 -17.63 -2.39 7.85
C ASP A 57 -17.25 -2.72 6.40
N TYR A 58 -16.12 -3.39 6.16
CA TYR A 58 -15.65 -3.75 4.83
C TYR A 58 -16.23 -5.09 4.40
N VAL A 59 -16.88 -5.09 3.25
CA VAL A 59 -17.51 -6.29 2.69
C VAL A 59 -16.53 -7.08 1.84
N ARG A 60 -16.61 -8.41 1.90
CA ARG A 60 -15.84 -9.29 1.01
C ARG A 60 -16.01 -8.89 -0.46
N GLY A 61 -14.89 -8.79 -1.17
CA GLY A 61 -14.84 -8.40 -2.58
C GLY A 61 -14.78 -6.90 -2.82
N GLN A 62 -14.87 -6.07 -1.78
CA GLN A 62 -14.60 -4.63 -1.90
C GLN A 62 -13.15 -4.40 -2.35
N GLU A 63 -12.98 -3.46 -3.29
CA GLU A 63 -11.67 -3.12 -3.87
C GLU A 63 -11.31 -1.66 -3.59
N TRP A 64 -10.03 -1.41 -3.35
CA TRP A 64 -9.44 -0.09 -3.25
C TRP A 64 -8.28 0.02 -4.22
N HIS A 65 -8.29 1.07 -5.05
CA HIS A 65 -7.22 1.34 -5.98
C HIS A 65 -6.34 2.43 -5.39
N ILE A 66 -5.17 2.03 -4.91
CA ILE A 66 -4.21 2.91 -4.26
C ILE A 66 -3.20 3.39 -5.31
N PRO A 67 -3.15 4.70 -5.62
CA PRO A 67 -2.21 5.23 -6.58
C PRO A 67 -0.76 4.97 -6.18
N LEU A 68 0.07 4.48 -7.10
CA LEU A 68 1.49 4.27 -6.82
C LEU A 68 2.22 5.58 -6.46
N LEU A 69 1.73 6.72 -6.96
CA LEU A 69 2.25 8.04 -6.63
C LEU A 69 2.02 8.41 -5.16
N ASP A 70 0.93 7.94 -4.55
CA ASP A 70 0.64 8.18 -3.14
C ASP A 70 1.44 7.22 -2.26
N ILE A 71 1.61 5.96 -2.69
CA ILE A 71 2.55 5.03 -2.04
C ILE A 71 3.97 5.63 -2.01
N ASP A 72 4.42 6.20 -3.14
CA ASP A 72 5.71 6.89 -3.23
C ASP A 72 5.82 8.10 -2.29
N ARG A 73 4.73 8.87 -2.16
CA ARG A 73 4.66 10.03 -1.28
C ARG A 73 4.74 9.59 0.18
N SER A 74 3.95 8.61 0.58
CA SER A 74 3.92 8.07 1.94
C SER A 74 5.25 7.41 2.31
N ALA A 75 5.86 6.66 1.40
CA ALA A 75 7.20 6.12 1.61
C ALA A 75 8.23 7.23 1.87
N LYS A 76 8.19 8.34 1.13
CA LYS A 76 9.09 9.50 1.37
C LYS A 76 8.83 10.15 2.73
N ILE A 77 7.58 10.20 3.20
CA ILE A 77 7.25 10.69 4.55
C ILE A 77 7.87 9.77 5.60
N LEU A 78 7.69 8.45 5.47
CA LEU A 78 8.27 7.47 6.39
C LEU A 78 9.80 7.51 6.38
N MET A 79 10.44 7.63 5.22
CA MET A 79 11.90 7.76 5.10
C MET A 79 12.49 8.98 5.83
N ARG A 80 11.69 10.05 6.01
CA ARG A 80 12.11 11.24 6.78
C ARG A 80 11.98 11.03 8.29
N LYS A 81 11.01 10.22 8.71
CA LYS A 81 10.72 9.91 10.12
C LYS A 81 11.60 8.77 10.66
N ASP A 82 11.94 7.78 9.82
CA ASP A 82 12.67 6.56 10.18
C ASP A 82 13.80 6.26 9.17
N ALA A 83 15.04 6.45 9.62
CA ALA A 83 16.24 6.13 8.82
C ALA A 83 16.42 4.62 8.59
N GLY A 84 15.93 3.78 9.51
CA GLY A 84 15.91 2.33 9.39
C GLY A 84 14.96 1.86 8.29
N PHE A 85 13.74 2.41 8.24
CA PHE A 85 12.79 2.19 7.14
C PHE A 85 13.44 2.53 5.79
N LYS A 86 14.09 3.70 5.70
CA LYS A 86 14.80 4.11 4.48
C LYS A 86 15.85 3.08 4.04
N LYS A 87 16.65 2.56 4.97
CA LYS A 87 17.66 1.53 4.68
C LYS A 87 17.02 0.24 4.19
N ARG A 88 15.98 -0.24 4.88
CA ARG A 88 15.24 -1.46 4.51
C ARG A 88 14.57 -1.34 3.15
N LEU A 89 13.93 -0.21 2.85
CA LEU A 89 13.34 0.04 1.53
C LEU A 89 14.42 0.04 0.43
N ALA A 90 15.55 0.69 0.66
CA ALA A 90 16.65 0.74 -0.31
C ALA A 90 17.28 -0.64 -0.57
N SER A 91 17.35 -1.50 0.45
CA SER A 91 17.90 -2.87 0.35
C SER A 91 16.84 -3.93 0.06
N ASN A 92 15.62 -3.55 -0.29
CA ASN A 92 14.49 -4.46 -0.51
C ASN A 92 14.24 -5.47 0.63
N ALA A 93 14.37 -5.01 1.87
CA ALA A 93 14.24 -5.80 3.10
C ALA A 93 13.18 -5.20 4.03
N LEU A 94 12.06 -4.74 3.45
CA LEU A 94 10.92 -4.29 4.25
C LEU A 94 10.40 -5.42 5.13
N THR A 95 9.96 -5.07 6.32
CA THR A 95 9.29 -5.98 7.26
C THR A 95 7.77 -5.86 7.12
N MET A 96 7.02 -6.79 7.71
CA MET A 96 5.56 -6.69 7.81
C MET A 96 5.12 -5.37 8.44
N ALA A 97 5.75 -5.00 9.56
CA ALA A 97 5.46 -3.75 10.26
C ALA A 97 5.74 -2.51 9.39
N ASP A 98 6.72 -2.57 8.49
CA ASP A 98 6.97 -1.48 7.54
C ASP A 98 5.84 -1.35 6.51
N VAL A 99 5.34 -2.49 6.01
CA VAL A 99 4.23 -2.53 5.06
C VAL A 99 2.95 -2.05 5.72
N GLU A 100 2.64 -2.52 6.93
CA GLU A 100 1.49 -2.07 7.72
C GLU A 100 1.49 -0.54 7.89
N ARG A 101 2.63 0.02 8.33
CA ARG A 101 2.80 1.47 8.51
C ARG A 101 2.68 2.25 7.21
N LEU A 102 3.18 1.70 6.10
CA LEU A 102 3.07 2.32 4.79
C LEU A 102 1.62 2.44 4.34
N PHE A 103 0.81 1.39 4.54
CA PHE A 103 -0.60 1.41 4.16
C PHE A 103 -1.47 2.24 5.10
N MET A 104 -1.14 2.27 6.39
CA MET A 104 -1.75 3.24 7.31
C MET A 104 -1.46 4.70 6.89
N GLU A 105 -0.23 5.01 6.44
CA GLU A 105 0.10 6.36 5.98
C GLU A 105 -0.53 6.68 4.61
N VAL A 106 -0.56 5.76 3.65
CA VAL A 106 -1.14 6.02 2.30
C VAL A 106 -2.66 6.12 2.30
N THR A 107 -3.33 5.39 3.19
CA THR A 107 -4.79 5.39 3.28
C THR A 107 -5.31 6.36 4.33
N TYR A 108 -4.43 7.17 4.94
CA TYR A 108 -4.79 8.07 6.04
C TYR A 108 -5.49 7.35 7.21
N GLY A 109 -5.06 6.11 7.48
CA GLY A 109 -5.60 5.26 8.55
C GLY A 109 -6.94 4.61 8.25
N ILE A 110 -7.43 4.68 7.00
CA ILE A 110 -8.69 4.03 6.61
C ILE A 110 -8.49 2.51 6.53
N ILE A 111 -7.37 2.05 5.99
CA ILE A 111 -7.07 0.62 5.82
C ILE A 111 -5.88 0.25 6.70
N GLU A 112 -6.17 -0.54 7.73
CA GLU A 112 -5.20 -1.37 8.43
C GLU A 112 -5.22 -2.74 7.75
N LEU A 113 -4.05 -3.20 7.28
CA LEU A 113 -3.92 -4.51 6.63
C LEU A 113 -4.03 -5.63 7.65
N GLU A 114 -3.69 -5.39 8.92
CA GLU A 114 -3.71 -6.39 9.99
C GLU A 114 -2.84 -7.61 9.61
N LEU A 115 -1.62 -7.38 9.14
CA LEU A 115 -0.69 -8.46 8.77
C LEU A 115 -0.20 -9.21 10.01
N PHE A 116 -0.30 -10.55 10.01
CA PHE A 116 0.31 -11.41 11.02
C PHE A 116 0.93 -12.68 10.42
N GLU A 117 1.97 -13.20 11.09
CA GLU A 117 2.56 -14.50 10.76
C GLU A 117 1.59 -15.59 11.24
N GLY A 118 1.19 -16.50 10.35
CA GLY A 118 0.36 -17.65 10.71
C GLY A 118 1.14 -18.64 11.55
N TYR A 119 0.47 -19.33 12.48
CA TYR A 119 1.02 -20.43 13.25
C TYR A 119 1.05 -21.74 12.46
#